data_AF-A0A3D3RPE7-F1
#
_entry.id   AF-A0A3D3RPE7-F1
#
_cell.length_a   1.000
_cell.length_b   1.000
_cell.length_c   1.000
_cell.angle_alpha   90.00
_cell.angle_beta   90.00
_cell.angle_gamma   90.00
#
_symmetry.space_group_name_H-M   'P 1'
#
loop_
_entity.id
_entity.type
_entity.pdbx_description
1 polymer ?
#
loop_
_entity_poly.entity_id
_entity_poly.type
_entity_poly.pdbx_seq_one_letter_code
_entity_poly.pdbx_strand_id
1 'polypeptide(L)'
;MKIGRNEPCWCGSGKKYKSCHLAFDDKLQRYAQEGHLVPSHEMIKTKEQIEGIRKAGVLNTEILDMVGEKIQAGMTTNDINTLVHEYTISHGGIPAPLNYEGFPKSVCTSINDQVCHGIPDDTVLKEGDII
;
A
#
# COMPACT_ATOMS: atom_id res chain seq x y z
N MET A 1 5.80 5.65 -27.13
CA MET A 1 5.35 4.83 -28.28
C MET A 1 4.05 5.42 -28.81
N LYS A 2 3.91 5.74 -30.10
CA LYS A 2 2.63 6.20 -30.65
C LYS A 2 1.80 4.97 -31.04
N ILE A 3 0.74 4.69 -30.29
CA ILE A 3 -0.20 3.60 -30.57
C ILE A 3 -1.14 4.06 -31.69
N GLY A 4 -1.25 3.26 -32.74
CA GLY A 4 -2.17 3.50 -33.85
C GLY A 4 -3.64 3.41 -33.40
N ARG A 5 -4.51 4.28 -33.93
CA ARG A 5 -5.94 4.37 -33.55
C ARG A 5 -6.69 3.02 -33.59
N ASN A 6 -6.33 2.13 -34.51
CA ASN A 6 -6.96 0.82 -34.67
C ASN A 6 -6.18 -0.33 -34.02
N GLU A 7 -5.01 -0.06 -33.43
CA GLU A 7 -4.21 -1.07 -32.73
C GLU A 7 -4.86 -1.45 -31.39
N PRO A 8 -4.53 -2.62 -30.81
CA PRO A 8 -4.95 -2.98 -29.46
C PRO A 8 -4.53 -1.92 -28.44
N CYS A 9 -5.44 -1.61 -27.52
CA CYS A 9 -5.18 -0.63 -26.46
C CYS A 9 -4.13 -1.14 -25.45
N TRP A 10 -3.28 -0.23 -24.95
CA TRP A 10 -2.23 -0.51 -23.95
C TRP A 10 -2.75 -1.13 -22.64
N CYS A 11 -4.02 -0.94 -22.31
CA CYS A 11 -4.61 -1.43 -21.06
C CYS A 11 -4.92 -2.94 -21.05
N GLY A 12 -4.56 -3.69 -22.10
CA GLY A 12 -4.80 -5.13 -22.20
C GLY A 12 -6.27 -5.55 -22.47
N SER A 13 -7.18 -4.60 -22.71
CA SER A 13 -8.61 -4.90 -22.89
C SER A 13 -9.00 -5.61 -24.20
N GLY A 14 -8.06 -5.75 -25.14
CA GLY A 14 -8.32 -6.25 -26.49
C GLY A 14 -9.12 -5.30 -27.41
N LYS A 15 -9.63 -4.17 -26.89
CA LYS A 15 -10.34 -3.15 -27.67
C LYS A 15 -9.39 -2.34 -28.54
N LYS A 16 -9.89 -1.82 -29.67
CA LYS A 16 -9.17 -0.81 -30.48
C LYS A 16 -8.89 0.44 -29.63
N TYR A 17 -7.68 0.97 -29.72
CA TYR A 17 -7.21 2.11 -28.93
C TYR A 17 -8.15 3.32 -29.01
N LYS A 18 -8.63 3.67 -30.21
CA LYS A 18 -9.57 4.79 -30.43
C LYS A 18 -10.89 4.68 -29.67
N SER A 19 -11.31 3.46 -29.33
CA SER A 19 -12.58 3.17 -28.66
C SER A 19 -12.38 2.81 -27.19
N CYS A 20 -11.16 2.92 -26.68
CA CYS A 20 -10.79 2.52 -25.33
C CYS A 20 -10.16 3.69 -24.56
N HIS A 21 -8.88 4.01 -24.79
CA HIS A 21 -8.17 5.04 -24.03
C HIS A 21 -7.64 6.22 -24.85
N LEU A 22 -7.92 6.32 -26.16
CA LEU A 22 -7.49 7.49 -26.94
C LEU A 22 -7.99 8.82 -26.36
N ALA A 23 -9.28 8.93 -26.04
CA ALA A 23 -9.84 10.16 -25.45
C ALA A 23 -9.24 10.46 -24.07
N PHE A 24 -8.88 9.42 -23.32
CA PHE A 24 -8.21 9.54 -22.03
C PHE A 24 -6.77 10.06 -22.21
N ASP A 25 -6.02 9.51 -23.17
CA ASP A 25 -4.65 9.94 -23.47
C ASP A 25 -4.60 11.34 -24.09
N ASP A 26 -5.57 11.71 -24.93
CA ASP A 26 -5.72 13.08 -25.45
C ASP A 26 -5.89 14.08 -24.28
N LYS A 27 -6.66 13.70 -23.25
CA LYS A 27 -6.83 14.51 -22.03
C LYS A 27 -5.52 14.61 -21.24
N LEU A 28 -4.78 13.51 -21.08
CA LEU A 28 -3.48 13.51 -20.42
C LEU A 28 -2.46 14.36 -21.18
N GLN A 29 -2.45 14.30 -22.50
CA GLN A 29 -1.58 15.10 -23.35
C GLN A 29 -1.88 16.59 -23.21
N ARG A 30 -3.17 16.97 -23.12
CA ARG A 30 -3.56 18.35 -22.84
C ARG A 30 -2.99 18.84 -21.51
N TYR A 31 -3.12 18.05 -20.44
CA TYR A 31 -2.53 18.41 -19.16
C TYR A 31 -1.01 18.56 -19.22
N ALA A 32 -0.32 17.70 -19.97
CA ALA A 32 1.11 17.84 -20.19
C ALA A 32 1.47 19.13 -20.95
N GLN A 33 0.65 19.53 -21.93
CA GLN A 33 0.81 20.80 -22.66
C GLN A 33 0.56 22.03 -21.77
N GLU A 34 -0.31 21.90 -20.77
CA GLU A 34 -0.57 22.91 -19.73
C GLU A 34 0.56 22.96 -18.67
N GLY A 35 1.57 22.10 -18.77
CA GLY A 35 2.73 22.06 -17.87
C GLY A 35 2.55 21.19 -16.63
N HIS A 36 1.50 20.37 -16.57
CA HIS A 36 1.28 19.44 -15.46
C HIS A 36 2.15 18.18 -15.58
N LEU A 37 2.48 17.59 -14.42
CA LEU A 37 3.18 16.31 -14.36
C LEU A 37 2.24 15.15 -14.75
N VAL A 38 2.58 14.57 -15.90
CA VAL A 38 2.08 13.38 -16.60
C VAL A 38 2.55 11.99 -16.12
N PRO A 39 1.87 11.19 -15.27
CA PRO A 39 2.38 9.83 -14.99
C PRO A 39 2.39 8.96 -16.26
N SER A 40 3.33 8.04 -16.36
CA SER A 40 3.35 7.06 -17.45
C SER A 40 2.15 6.10 -17.35
N HIS A 41 1.84 5.41 -18.45
CA HIS A 41 0.79 4.38 -18.46
C HIS A 41 1.02 3.25 -17.44
N GLU A 42 2.28 2.97 -17.08
CA GLU A 42 2.65 1.97 -16.07
C GLU A 42 2.12 2.30 -14.66
N MET A 43 1.87 3.59 -14.39
CA MET A 43 1.28 4.03 -13.13
C MET A 43 -0.24 3.80 -13.09
N ILE A 44 -0.89 3.64 -14.24
CA ILE A 44 -2.34 3.44 -14.32
C ILE A 44 -2.68 1.98 -14.05
N LYS A 45 -3.40 1.76 -12.95
CA LYS A 45 -3.71 0.40 -12.50
C LYS A 45 -4.75 -0.26 -13.40
N THR A 46 -4.52 -1.53 -13.72
CA THR A 46 -5.51 -2.39 -14.37
C THR A 46 -6.63 -2.76 -13.40
N LYS A 47 -7.75 -3.29 -13.91
CA LYS A 47 -8.85 -3.76 -13.05
C LYS A 47 -8.40 -4.84 -12.06
N GLU A 48 -7.53 -5.74 -12.51
CA GLU A 48 -6.97 -6.81 -11.68
C GLU A 48 -6.06 -6.25 -10.58
N GLN A 49 -5.20 -5.29 -10.91
CA GLN A 49 -4.35 -4.61 -9.93
C GLN A 49 -5.18 -3.86 -8.89
N ILE A 50 -6.24 -3.17 -9.30
CA ILE A 50 -7.16 -2.47 -8.39
C ILE A 50 -7.85 -3.47 -7.44
N GLU A 51 -8.24 -4.64 -7.94
CA GLU A 51 -8.82 -5.70 -7.11
C GLU A 51 -7.81 -6.28 -6.12
N GLY A 52 -6.56 -6.48 -6.54
CA GLY A 52 -5.47 -6.86 -5.63
C GLY A 52 -5.24 -5.84 -4.52
N ILE A 53 -5.19 -4.54 -4.86
CA ILE A 53 -5.07 -3.43 -3.89
C ILE A 53 -6.25 -3.45 -2.92
N ARG A 54 -7.49 -3.67 -3.41
CA ARG A 54 -8.67 -3.75 -2.55
C ARG A 54 -8.55 -4.88 -1.53
N LYS A 55 -8.16 -6.09 -1.95
CA LYS A 55 -7.97 -7.23 -1.06
C LYS A 55 -6.89 -6.98 -0.01
N ALA A 56 -5.74 -6.41 -0.43
CA ALA A 56 -4.68 -6.04 0.50
C ALA A 56 -5.13 -4.97 1.51
N GLY A 57 -5.92 -3.99 1.08
CA GLY A 57 -6.48 -2.95 1.95
C GLY A 57 -7.47 -3.49 2.99
N VAL A 58 -8.29 -4.48 2.61
CA VAL A 58 -9.18 -5.18 3.56
C VAL A 58 -8.36 -5.86 4.65
N LEU A 59 -7.38 -6.68 4.29
CA LEU A 59 -6.51 -7.36 5.26
C LEU A 59 -5.75 -6.36 6.14
N ASN A 60 -5.23 -5.26 5.57
CA ASN A 60 -4.56 -4.22 6.35
C ASN A 60 -5.47 -3.58 7.40
N THR A 61 -6.76 -3.40 7.08
CA THR A 61 -7.76 -2.87 8.01
C THR A 61 -8.04 -3.87 9.13
N GLU A 62 -8.23 -5.15 8.79
CA GLU A 62 -8.44 -6.22 9.77
C GLU A 62 -7.27 -6.35 10.76
N ILE A 63 -6.02 -6.22 10.28
CA ILE A 63 -4.82 -6.22 11.13
C ILE A 63 -4.85 -5.03 12.10
N LEU A 64 -5.19 -3.83 11.62
CA LEU A 64 -5.23 -2.64 12.46
C LEU A 64 -6.33 -2.74 13.52
N ASP A 65 -7.51 -3.23 13.15
CA ASP A 65 -8.63 -3.46 14.07
C ASP A 65 -8.22 -4.48 15.16
N MET A 66 -7.59 -5.60 14.76
CA MET A 66 -7.09 -6.62 15.68
C MET A 66 -6.03 -6.09 16.65
N VAL A 67 -5.10 -5.24 16.19
CA VAL A 67 -4.13 -4.57 17.06
C VAL A 67 -4.85 -3.64 18.03
N GLY A 68 -5.79 -2.83 17.55
CA GLY A 68 -6.58 -1.91 18.36
C GLY A 68 -7.38 -2.60 19.47
N GLU A 69 -7.89 -3.81 19.24
CA GLU A 69 -8.59 -4.61 20.24
C GLU A 69 -7.67 -5.22 21.32
N LYS A 70 -6.39 -5.44 21.00
CA LYS A 70 -5.44 -6.16 21.88
C LYS A 70 -4.46 -5.24 22.60
N ILE A 71 -4.17 -4.07 22.05
CA ILE A 71 -3.15 -3.17 22.57
C ILE A 71 -3.53 -2.66 23.96
N GLN A 72 -2.59 -2.75 24.90
CA GLN A 72 -2.80 -2.34 26.29
C GLN A 72 -1.46 -2.04 26.98
N ALA A 73 -1.51 -1.29 28.08
CA ALA A 73 -0.36 -1.09 28.96
C ALA A 73 0.18 -2.45 29.46
N GLY A 74 1.50 -2.56 29.55
CA GLY A 74 2.19 -3.79 29.94
C GLY A 74 2.62 -4.69 28.77
N MET A 75 2.17 -4.43 27.54
CA MET A 75 2.69 -5.10 26.34
C MET A 75 4.00 -4.47 25.87
N THR A 76 4.88 -5.27 25.29
CA THR A 76 6.04 -4.75 24.54
C THR A 76 5.66 -4.36 23.11
N THR A 77 6.43 -3.49 22.47
CA THR A 77 6.27 -3.24 21.02
C THR A 77 6.59 -4.50 20.20
N ASN A 78 7.46 -5.39 20.69
CA ASN A 78 7.69 -6.72 20.13
C ASN A 78 6.43 -7.62 20.15
N ASP A 79 5.57 -7.51 21.17
CA ASP A 79 4.30 -8.24 21.21
C ASP A 79 3.39 -7.79 20.07
N ILE A 80 3.31 -6.48 19.83
CA ILE A 80 2.56 -5.90 18.70
C ILE A 80 3.11 -6.40 17.37
N ASN A 81 4.44 -6.38 17.20
CA ASN A 81 5.08 -6.93 16.00
C ASN A 81 4.71 -8.39 15.78
N THR A 82 4.70 -9.21 16.83
CA THR A 82 4.36 -10.63 16.73
C THR A 82 2.91 -10.81 16.30
N LEU A 83 1.97 -10.06 16.89
CA LEU A 83 0.56 -10.08 16.50
C LEU A 83 0.38 -9.72 15.02
N VAL A 84 1.01 -8.63 14.57
CA VAL A 84 0.93 -8.20 13.17
C VAL A 84 1.56 -9.22 12.23
N HIS A 85 2.74 -9.74 12.57
CA HIS A 85 3.44 -10.73 11.76
C HIS A 85 2.58 -11.98 11.56
N GLU A 86 2.15 -12.60 12.66
CA GLU A 86 1.39 -13.86 12.63
C GLU A 86 0.03 -13.69 11.93
N TYR A 87 -0.68 -12.58 12.19
CA TYR A 87 -1.93 -12.31 11.50
C TYR A 87 -1.71 -12.13 9.99
N THR A 88 -0.69 -11.38 9.60
CA THR A 88 -0.37 -11.14 8.18
C THR A 88 -0.09 -12.45 7.45
N ILE A 89 0.82 -13.29 7.98
CA ILE A 89 1.21 -14.53 7.29
C ILE A 89 0.10 -15.57 7.28
N SER A 90 -0.70 -15.67 8.36
CA SER A 90 -1.80 -16.64 8.45
C SER A 90 -2.95 -16.32 7.49
N HIS A 91 -3.08 -15.07 7.05
CA HIS A 91 -4.06 -14.63 6.05
C HIS A 91 -3.47 -14.51 4.63
N GLY A 92 -2.26 -15.06 4.41
CA GLY A 92 -1.60 -15.09 3.10
C GLY A 92 -1.00 -13.75 2.67
N GLY A 93 -0.87 -12.79 3.58
CA GLY A 93 -0.19 -11.53 3.37
C GLY A 93 1.33 -11.64 3.50
N ILE A 94 2.03 -10.58 3.08
CA ILE A 94 3.48 -10.42 3.26
C ILE A 94 3.68 -9.18 4.14
N PRO A 95 4.41 -9.27 5.26
CA PRO A 95 4.74 -8.10 6.07
C PRO A 95 5.67 -7.17 5.29
N ALA A 96 5.12 -6.17 4.62
CA ALA A 96 5.86 -5.32 3.69
C ALA A 96 7.08 -4.60 4.30
N PRO A 97 7.05 -4.14 5.57
CA PRO A 97 8.24 -3.55 6.21
C PRO A 97 9.39 -4.54 6.41
N LEU A 98 9.11 -5.84 6.53
CA LEU A 98 10.14 -6.83 6.88
C LEU A 98 11.19 -6.94 5.76
N ASN A 99 12.44 -6.65 6.10
CA ASN A 99 13.59 -6.56 5.20
C ASN A 99 13.52 -5.44 4.15
N TYR A 100 12.53 -4.53 4.22
CA TYR A 100 12.50 -3.36 3.35
C TYR A 100 13.64 -2.41 3.72
N GLU A 101 14.60 -2.25 2.81
CA GLU A 101 15.84 -1.46 3.03
C GLU A 101 16.59 -1.87 4.33
N GLY A 102 16.48 -3.14 4.74
CA GLY A 102 17.09 -3.65 5.97
C GLY A 102 16.28 -3.45 7.25
N PHE A 103 15.03 -2.97 7.16
CA PHE A 103 14.14 -2.84 8.32
C PHE A 103 13.84 -4.22 8.94
N PRO A 104 14.06 -4.41 10.26
CA PRO A 104 14.18 -5.76 10.83
C PRO A 104 12.86 -6.37 11.34
N LYS A 105 11.74 -5.65 11.25
CA LYS A 105 10.46 -6.01 11.87
C LYS A 105 9.31 -5.95 10.87
N SER A 106 8.16 -6.49 11.26
CA SER A 106 6.98 -6.62 10.38
C SER A 106 6.07 -5.40 10.37
N VAL A 107 6.26 -4.49 11.34
CA VAL A 107 5.50 -3.27 11.53
C VAL A 107 6.38 -2.23 12.21
N CYS A 108 6.02 -0.96 12.08
CA CYS A 108 6.63 0.12 12.86
C CYS A 108 5.75 0.42 14.09
N THR A 109 6.35 0.70 15.24
CA THR A 109 5.66 1.09 16.48
C THR A 109 6.31 2.37 16.99
N SER A 110 5.62 3.51 16.94
CA SER A 110 6.22 4.82 17.21
C SER A 110 5.57 5.47 18.41
N ILE A 111 6.20 5.35 19.58
CA ILE A 111 5.63 5.82 20.85
C ILE A 111 5.94 7.30 21.08
N ASN A 112 4.93 8.07 21.50
CA ASN A 112 5.02 9.45 21.98
C ASN A 112 5.73 10.42 21.01
N ASP A 113 7.00 10.74 21.25
CA ASP A 113 7.79 11.69 20.46
C ASP A 113 8.44 11.06 19.21
N GLN A 114 8.33 9.73 19.05
CA GLN A 114 8.75 9.04 17.83
C GLN A 114 7.80 9.37 16.68
N VAL A 115 8.30 10.12 15.69
CA VAL A 115 7.47 10.61 14.57
C VAL A 115 6.96 9.48 13.67
N CYS A 116 7.84 8.56 13.29
CA CYS A 116 7.52 7.41 12.44
C CYS A 116 8.63 6.38 12.49
N HIS A 117 8.36 5.19 11.96
CA HIS A 117 9.34 4.11 11.74
C HIS A 117 10.06 3.63 13.00
N GLY A 118 9.45 3.77 14.18
CA GLY A 118 9.97 3.14 15.39
C GLY A 118 10.08 1.62 15.20
N ILE A 119 11.22 1.04 15.57
CA ILE A 119 11.50 -0.39 15.42
C ILE A 119 10.98 -1.10 16.68
N PRO A 120 10.07 -2.07 16.55
CA PRO A 120 9.64 -2.91 17.67
C PRO A 120 10.81 -3.55 18.43
N ASP A 121 10.77 -3.43 19.75
CA ASP A 121 11.76 -3.89 20.71
C ASP A 121 11.09 -4.30 22.04
N ASP A 122 11.88 -4.44 23.12
CA ASP A 122 11.38 -4.87 24.43
C ASP A 122 10.80 -3.70 25.26
N THR A 123 10.56 -2.52 24.65
CA THR A 123 9.93 -1.38 25.31
C THR A 123 8.49 -1.72 25.68
N VAL A 124 8.19 -1.66 26.98
CA VAL A 124 6.85 -1.91 27.54
C VAL A 124 6.01 -0.63 27.50
N LEU A 125 4.82 -0.73 26.89
CA LEU A 125 3.80 0.31 26.86
C LEU A 125 3.31 0.65 28.27
N LYS A 126 3.12 1.94 28.52
CA LYS A 126 2.62 2.48 29.79
C LYS A 126 1.24 3.10 29.60
N GLU A 127 0.48 3.11 30.68
CA GLU A 127 -0.78 3.85 30.72
C GLU A 127 -0.52 5.33 30.40
N GLY A 128 -1.26 5.86 29.42
CA GLY A 128 -1.10 7.23 28.93
C GLY A 128 -0.13 7.41 27.77
N ASP A 129 0.60 6.37 27.34
CA ASP A 129 1.38 6.44 26.09
C ASP A 129 0.44 6.57 24.88
N ILE A 130 0.88 7.32 23.88
CA ILE A 130 0.32 7.29 22.53
C ILE A 130 1.28 6.52 21.61
N ILE A 131 0.73 5.72 20.70
CA ILE A 131 1.46 4.85 19.79
C ILE A 131 0.69 4.69 18.48
#